data_AF-A0AAD8YTZ2-F1
#
_entry.id   AF-A0AAD8YTZ2-F1
#
_cell.length_a   1.000
_cell.length_b   1.000
_cell.length_c   1.000
_cell.angle_alpha   90.00
_cell.angle_beta   90.00
_cell.angle_gamma   90.00
#
_symmetry.space_group_name_H-M   'P 1'
#
loop_
_entity.id
_entity.type
_entity.pdbx_description
1 polymer ?
#
loop_
_entity_poly.entity_id
_entity_poly.type
_entity_poly.pdbx_seq_one_letter_code
_entity_poly.pdbx_strand_id
1 'polypeptide(L)'
;MQSRAEKTVFSCALEGDAEGLQYLIDEESPDMLRETDDVGRSVLAAACMLDRSGFARELVVKHRADVNAHTARGYSPLHCSAMWGQLDTLKTLLELGADPQAVTFRSERAIDLARRYSRWDCVDYLAWAEAKQSLQASINEVRDILAAPERVQGKLSKEDK
;
A
#
# COMPACT_ATOMS: atom_id res chain seq x y z
N MET A 1 -26.39 -31.44 5.45
CA MET A 1 -25.36 -31.12 6.46
C MET A 1 -24.04 -30.88 5.72
N GLN A 2 -23.94 -29.75 5.02
CA GLN A 2 -22.67 -29.34 4.42
C GLN A 2 -21.84 -28.72 5.52
N SER A 3 -20.62 -29.24 5.67
CA SER A 3 -19.51 -28.62 6.39
C SER A 3 -19.25 -27.23 5.81
N ARG A 4 -20.05 -26.25 6.23
CA ARG A 4 -19.84 -24.84 5.93
C ARG A 4 -18.66 -24.44 6.79
N ALA A 5 -17.45 -24.46 6.22
CA ALA A 5 -16.36 -23.70 6.81
C ALA A 5 -16.92 -22.30 7.07
N GLU A 6 -16.86 -21.83 8.32
CA GLU A 6 -17.37 -20.50 8.68
C GLU A 6 -16.74 -19.50 7.72
N LYS A 7 -17.58 -18.83 6.93
CA LYS A 7 -17.13 -17.86 5.94
C LYS A 7 -16.68 -16.64 6.72
N THR A 8 -15.40 -16.34 6.67
CA THR A 8 -14.79 -15.20 7.38
C THR A 8 -14.41 -14.10 6.38
N VAL A 9 -14.15 -12.90 6.90
CA VAL A 9 -13.57 -11.81 6.10
C VAL A 9 -12.26 -12.19 5.44
N PHE A 10 -11.47 -13.05 6.09
CA PHE A 10 -10.23 -13.56 5.54
C PHE A 10 -10.47 -14.52 4.37
N SER A 11 -11.45 -15.43 4.45
CA SER A 11 -11.80 -16.26 3.28
C SER A 11 -12.28 -15.40 2.10
N CYS A 12 -13.08 -14.35 2.36
CA CYS A 12 -13.50 -13.43 1.31
C CYS A 12 -12.30 -12.70 0.68
N ALA A 13 -11.32 -12.26 1.48
CA ALA A 13 -10.10 -11.65 0.98
C ALA A 13 -9.23 -12.60 0.14
N LEU A 14 -9.15 -13.88 0.53
CA LEU A 14 -8.39 -14.86 -0.22
C LEU A 14 -9.04 -15.19 -1.57
N GLU A 15 -10.37 -15.26 -1.59
CA GLU A 15 -11.16 -15.55 -2.79
C GLU A 15 -11.37 -14.30 -3.67
N GLY A 16 -11.28 -13.10 -3.11
CA GLY A 16 -11.66 -11.84 -3.77
C GLY A 16 -13.17 -11.64 -3.83
N ASP A 17 -13.91 -12.22 -2.88
CA ASP A 17 -15.38 -12.25 -2.87
C ASP A 17 -15.97 -11.00 -2.21
N ALA A 18 -16.16 -9.96 -3.02
CA ALA A 18 -16.77 -8.69 -2.60
C ALA A 18 -18.22 -8.85 -2.13
N GLU A 19 -19.00 -9.70 -2.79
CA GLU A 19 -20.41 -9.93 -2.45
C GLU A 19 -20.51 -10.66 -1.11
N GLY A 20 -19.69 -11.69 -0.91
CA GLY A 20 -19.59 -12.41 0.34
C GLY A 20 -19.10 -11.53 1.49
N LEU A 21 -18.16 -10.63 1.24
CA LEU A 21 -17.73 -9.65 2.24
C LEU A 21 -18.87 -8.71 2.62
N GLN A 22 -19.60 -8.16 1.64
CA GLN A 22 -20.71 -7.25 1.91
C GLN A 22 -21.79 -7.93 2.75
N TYR A 23 -22.14 -9.18 2.40
CA TYR A 23 -23.09 -9.96 3.18
C TYR A 23 -22.67 -10.14 4.65
N LEU A 24 -21.38 -10.44 4.91
CA LEU A 24 -20.87 -10.58 6.27
C LEU A 24 -20.92 -9.26 7.06
N ILE A 25 -20.58 -8.14 6.42
CA ILE A 25 -20.64 -6.81 7.05
C ILE A 25 -22.08 -6.43 7.41
N ASP A 26 -23.05 -6.78 6.56
CA ASP A 26 -24.46 -6.47 6.76
C ASP A 26 -25.09 -7.32 7.89
N GLU A 27 -24.65 -8.57 8.05
CA GLU A 27 -25.17 -9.50 9.08
C GLU A 27 -24.50 -9.34 10.45
N GLU A 28 -23.19 -9.08 10.50
CA GLU A 28 -22.40 -9.07 11.74
C GLU A 28 -22.03 -7.64 12.17
N SER A 29 -20.94 -7.09 11.65
CA SER A 29 -20.48 -5.73 11.93
C SER A 29 -19.32 -5.34 11.02
N PRO A 30 -19.18 -4.07 10.59
CA PRO A 30 -18.00 -3.60 9.86
C PRO A 30 -16.69 -3.66 10.67
N ASP A 31 -16.75 -3.79 12.01
CA ASP A 31 -15.55 -3.84 12.87
C ASP A 31 -14.67 -5.07 12.62
N MET A 32 -15.23 -6.14 12.05
CA MET A 32 -14.48 -7.35 11.67
C MET A 32 -13.32 -7.07 10.70
N LEU A 33 -13.38 -5.98 9.92
CA LEU A 33 -12.30 -5.58 9.01
C LEU A 33 -11.07 -5.02 9.73
N ARG A 34 -11.22 -4.63 11.01
CA ARG A 34 -10.13 -4.14 11.86
C ARG A 34 -9.37 -5.27 12.53
N GLU A 35 -9.94 -6.46 12.54
CA GLU A 35 -9.30 -7.63 13.12
C GLU A 35 -8.11 -8.10 12.26
N THR A 36 -7.19 -8.77 12.93
CA THR A 36 -6.03 -9.37 12.30
C THR A 36 -6.02 -10.86 12.55
N ASP A 37 -5.48 -11.63 11.60
CA ASP A 37 -5.26 -13.05 11.81
C ASP A 37 -4.15 -13.35 12.85
N ASP A 38 -3.87 -14.62 13.08
CA ASP A 38 -2.88 -15.09 14.06
C ASP A 38 -1.45 -14.54 13.88
N VAL A 39 -1.13 -14.06 12.67
CA VAL A 39 0.18 -13.46 12.36
C VAL A 39 0.12 -11.92 12.27
N GLY A 40 -1.02 -11.33 12.63
CA GLY A 40 -1.25 -9.89 12.64
C GLY A 40 -1.57 -9.30 11.27
N ARG A 41 -1.95 -10.10 10.27
CA ARG A 41 -2.34 -9.57 8.95
C ARG A 41 -3.76 -9.04 8.99
N SER A 42 -3.95 -7.83 8.44
CA SER A 42 -5.27 -7.31 8.14
C SER A 42 -5.90 -8.05 6.95
N VAL A 43 -7.21 -7.90 6.79
CA VAL A 43 -7.97 -8.41 5.64
C VAL A 43 -7.38 -7.90 4.32
N LEU A 44 -6.94 -6.65 4.27
CA LEU A 44 -6.26 -6.07 3.11
C LEU A 44 -4.93 -6.77 2.82
N ALA A 45 -4.10 -7.02 3.84
CA ALA A 45 -2.84 -7.72 3.65
C ALA A 45 -3.04 -9.14 3.10
N ALA A 46 -4.09 -9.85 3.52
CA ALA A 46 -4.45 -11.16 2.97
C ALA A 46 -4.83 -11.10 1.48
N ALA A 47 -5.66 -10.13 1.07
CA ALA A 47 -6.03 -9.91 -0.33
C ALA A 47 -4.79 -9.62 -1.21
N CYS A 48 -3.81 -8.88 -0.67
CA CYS A 48 -2.58 -8.52 -1.37
C CYS A 48 -1.64 -9.68 -1.65
N MET A 49 -1.80 -10.82 -0.97
CA MET A 49 -0.99 -12.01 -1.22
C MET A 49 -1.42 -12.78 -2.48
N LEU A 50 -2.67 -12.61 -2.94
CA LEU A 50 -3.28 -13.39 -4.02
C LEU A 50 -3.71 -12.55 -5.22
N ASP A 51 -3.08 -11.38 -5.38
CA ASP A 51 -3.33 -10.41 -6.44
C ASP A 51 -4.79 -9.96 -6.61
N ARG A 52 -5.52 -9.82 -5.50
CA ARG A 52 -6.91 -9.39 -5.53
C ARG A 52 -7.01 -7.86 -5.65
N SER A 53 -6.44 -7.28 -6.70
CA SER A 53 -6.31 -5.82 -6.88
C SER A 53 -7.64 -5.07 -6.81
N GLY A 54 -8.68 -5.57 -7.49
CA GLY A 54 -10.03 -5.00 -7.44
C GLY A 54 -10.64 -5.02 -6.04
N PHE A 55 -10.50 -6.15 -5.34
CA PHE A 55 -10.99 -6.32 -3.97
C PHE A 55 -10.20 -5.46 -2.98
N ALA A 56 -8.87 -5.38 -3.13
CA ALA A 56 -8.01 -4.51 -2.33
C ALA A 56 -8.40 -3.03 -2.49
N ARG A 57 -8.73 -2.60 -3.72
CA ARG A 57 -9.28 -1.25 -3.95
C ARG A 57 -10.61 -1.05 -3.24
N GLU A 58 -11.52 -2.00 -3.33
CA GLU A 58 -12.82 -1.91 -2.66
C GLU A 58 -12.66 -1.80 -1.13
N LEU A 59 -11.79 -2.64 -0.53
CA LEU A 59 -11.48 -2.57 0.90
C LEU A 59 -11.03 -1.18 1.33
N VAL A 60 -10.13 -0.55 0.58
CA VAL A 60 -9.61 0.79 0.94
C VAL A 60 -10.64 1.88 0.67
N VAL A 61 -11.28 1.88 -0.50
CA VAL A 61 -12.16 2.98 -0.93
C VAL A 61 -13.52 2.94 -0.24
N LYS A 62 -14.16 1.76 -0.19
CA LYS A 62 -15.52 1.59 0.32
C LYS A 62 -15.51 1.32 1.81
N HIS A 63 -14.60 0.46 2.26
CA HIS A 63 -14.56 0.01 3.64
C HIS A 63 -13.49 0.69 4.50
N ARG A 64 -12.76 1.66 3.94
CA ARG A 64 -11.75 2.47 4.64
C ARG A 64 -10.69 1.61 5.35
N ALA A 65 -10.34 0.48 4.75
CA ALA A 65 -9.21 -0.33 5.22
C ALA A 65 -7.93 0.52 5.18
N ASP A 66 -7.13 0.43 6.25
CA ASP A 66 -5.86 1.14 6.31
C ASP A 66 -4.85 0.53 5.33
N VAL A 67 -4.53 1.29 4.29
CA VAL A 67 -3.58 0.91 3.23
C VAL A 67 -2.16 0.69 3.77
N ASN A 68 -1.85 1.30 4.92
CA ASN A 68 -0.57 1.21 5.61
C ASN A 68 -0.65 0.41 6.91
N ALA A 69 -1.65 -0.45 7.09
CA ALA A 69 -1.73 -1.32 8.26
C ALA A 69 -0.46 -2.19 8.39
N HIS A 70 0.03 -2.44 9.60
CA HIS A 70 1.24 -3.23 9.81
C HIS A 70 0.95 -4.51 10.59
N THR A 71 1.58 -5.62 10.18
CA THR A 71 1.59 -6.85 10.98
C THR A 71 2.46 -6.71 12.22
N ALA A 72 2.40 -7.71 13.10
CA ALA A 72 3.28 -7.82 14.26
C ALA A 72 4.79 -7.90 13.92
N ARG A 73 5.16 -8.06 12.64
CA ARG A 73 6.55 -8.03 12.15
C ARG A 73 6.86 -6.77 11.32
N GLY A 74 5.94 -5.81 11.28
CA GLY A 74 6.07 -4.56 10.53
C GLY A 74 5.81 -4.70 9.02
N TYR A 75 5.17 -5.79 8.56
CA TYR A 75 4.82 -5.90 7.14
C TYR A 75 3.55 -5.12 6.84
N SER A 76 3.60 -4.25 5.82
CA SER A 76 2.43 -3.57 5.28
C SER A 76 1.81 -4.35 4.10
N PRO A 77 0.58 -4.05 3.66
CA PRO A 77 0.01 -4.61 2.44
C PRO A 77 0.95 -4.52 1.23
N LEU A 78 1.69 -3.41 1.10
CA LEU A 78 2.66 -3.20 0.02
C LEU A 78 3.87 -4.14 0.13
N HIS A 79 4.33 -4.43 1.36
CA HIS A 79 5.35 -5.45 1.60
C HIS A 79 4.86 -6.84 1.20
N CYS A 80 3.62 -7.18 1.52
CA CYS A 80 3.01 -8.46 1.15
C CYS A 80 2.91 -8.60 -0.38
N SER A 81 2.36 -7.62 -1.09
CA SER A 81 2.25 -7.69 -2.55
C SER A 81 3.63 -7.82 -3.22
N ALA A 82 4.63 -7.07 -2.73
CA ALA A 82 6.01 -7.13 -3.24
C ALA A 82 6.69 -8.50 -2.98
N MET A 83 6.49 -9.09 -1.79
CA MET A 83 7.00 -10.41 -1.45
C MET A 83 6.43 -11.51 -2.36
N TRP A 84 5.12 -11.46 -2.58
CA TRP A 84 4.41 -12.47 -3.38
C TRP A 84 4.46 -12.21 -4.89
N GLY A 85 4.92 -11.03 -5.32
CA GLY A 85 5.05 -10.68 -6.73
C GLY A 85 3.75 -10.20 -7.38
N GLN A 86 2.81 -9.72 -6.57
CA GLN A 86 1.48 -9.31 -7.01
C GLN A 86 1.52 -7.89 -7.54
N LEU A 87 1.91 -7.75 -8.82
CA LEU A 87 2.20 -6.48 -9.46
C LEU A 87 0.96 -5.57 -9.53
N ASP A 88 -0.20 -6.11 -9.92
CA ASP A 88 -1.40 -5.28 -10.12
C ASP A 88 -1.95 -4.77 -8.79
N THR A 89 -1.89 -5.59 -7.74
CA THR A 89 -2.21 -5.16 -6.39
C THR A 89 -1.19 -4.15 -5.86
N LEU A 90 0.11 -4.37 -6.11
CA LEU A 90 1.17 -3.42 -5.74
C LEU A 90 0.93 -2.03 -6.36
N LYS A 91 0.62 -1.97 -7.66
CA LYS A 91 0.26 -0.73 -8.37
C LYS A 91 -0.95 -0.05 -7.72
N THR A 92 -2.00 -0.84 -7.47
CA THR A 92 -3.24 -0.36 -6.86
C THR A 92 -2.99 0.24 -5.48
N LEU A 93 -2.18 -0.41 -4.64
CA LEU A 93 -1.83 0.11 -3.31
C LEU A 93 -1.09 1.45 -3.38
N LEU A 94 -0.12 1.58 -4.30
CA LEU A 94 0.62 2.83 -4.50
C LEU A 94 -0.30 3.97 -4.97
N GLU A 95 -1.24 3.68 -5.87
CA GLU A 95 -2.28 4.64 -6.29
C GLU A 95 -3.19 5.08 -5.13
N LEU A 96 -3.41 4.18 -4.17
CA LEU A 96 -4.24 4.43 -2.97
C LEU A 96 -3.46 5.06 -1.82
N GLY A 97 -2.19 5.45 -2.03
CA GLY A 97 -1.38 6.15 -1.03
C GLY A 97 -0.63 5.24 -0.06
N ALA A 98 -0.36 3.98 -0.45
CA ALA A 98 0.59 3.15 0.29
C ALA A 98 1.99 3.80 0.31
N ASP A 99 2.65 3.77 1.46
CA ASP A 99 4.00 4.31 1.61
C ASP A 99 5.07 3.34 1.06
N PRO A 100 5.77 3.67 -0.05
CA PRO A 100 6.83 2.85 -0.60
C PRO A 100 8.11 2.84 0.24
N GLN A 101 8.27 3.78 1.18
CA GLN A 101 9.44 3.92 2.05
C GLN A 101 9.25 3.26 3.41
N ALA A 102 8.04 2.74 3.71
CA ALA A 102 7.79 1.97 4.92
C ALA A 102 8.77 0.79 5.02
N VAL A 103 9.19 0.48 6.24
CA VAL A 103 10.14 -0.60 6.53
C VAL A 103 9.56 -1.61 7.52
N THR A 104 9.87 -2.88 7.29
CA THR A 104 9.63 -3.94 8.28
C THR A 104 10.58 -3.80 9.48
N PHE A 105 10.38 -4.62 10.53
CA PHE A 105 11.32 -4.67 11.67
C PHE A 105 12.74 -5.11 11.30
N ARG A 106 12.92 -5.72 10.13
CA ARG A 106 14.24 -6.03 9.57
C ARG A 106 14.83 -4.89 8.74
N SER A 107 14.24 -3.70 8.79
CA SER A 107 14.62 -2.54 7.97
C SER A 107 14.57 -2.82 6.47
N GLU A 108 13.65 -3.70 6.05
CA GLU A 108 13.45 -4.03 4.63
C GLU A 108 12.25 -3.25 4.10
N ARG A 109 12.42 -2.54 2.97
CA ARG A 109 11.32 -1.92 2.22
C ARG A 109 10.66 -2.94 1.31
N ALA A 110 9.51 -2.57 0.73
CA ALA A 110 8.83 -3.39 -0.28
C ALA A 110 9.75 -3.79 -1.45
N ILE A 111 10.60 -2.86 -1.93
CA ILE A 111 11.55 -3.16 -3.02
C ILE A 111 12.62 -4.18 -2.63
N ASP A 112 13.06 -4.18 -1.37
CA ASP A 112 14.07 -5.11 -0.85
C ASP A 112 13.47 -6.53 -0.75
N LEU A 113 12.20 -6.63 -0.34
CA LEU A 113 11.45 -7.88 -0.37
C LEU A 113 11.28 -8.41 -1.80
N ALA A 114 10.85 -7.56 -2.75
CA ALA A 114 10.69 -7.95 -4.14
C ALA A 114 12.01 -8.49 -4.73
N ARG A 115 13.15 -7.85 -4.45
CA ARG A 115 14.47 -8.34 -4.86
C ARG A 115 14.81 -9.69 -4.25
N ARG A 116 14.63 -9.85 -2.93
CA ARG A 116 14.98 -11.09 -2.23
C ARG A 116 14.19 -12.30 -2.74
N TYR A 117 12.94 -12.09 -3.14
CA TYR A 117 12.07 -13.14 -3.67
C TYR A 117 12.03 -13.17 -5.21
N SER A 118 12.96 -12.48 -5.88
CA SER A 118 13.10 -12.46 -7.35
C SER A 118 11.84 -12.00 -8.11
N ARG A 119 11.11 -11.04 -7.55
CA ARG A 119 9.90 -10.44 -8.14
C ARG A 119 10.25 -9.21 -8.99
N TRP A 120 10.95 -9.44 -10.10
CA TRP A 120 11.56 -8.36 -10.88
C TRP A 120 10.57 -7.33 -11.43
N ASP A 121 9.37 -7.73 -11.86
CA ASP A 121 8.35 -6.78 -12.31
C ASP A 121 7.95 -5.78 -11.20
N CYS A 122 7.91 -6.26 -9.95
CA CYS A 122 7.65 -5.41 -8.79
C CYS A 122 8.85 -4.50 -8.49
N VAL A 123 10.08 -4.99 -8.66
CA VAL A 123 11.31 -4.19 -8.48
C VAL A 123 11.34 -3.04 -9.48
N ASP A 124 11.10 -3.35 -10.76
CA ASP A 124 11.12 -2.37 -11.84
C ASP A 124 10.03 -1.32 -11.64
N TYR A 125 8.83 -1.73 -11.26
CA TYR A 125 7.74 -0.79 -10.99
C TYR A 125 8.02 0.09 -9.77
N LEU A 126 8.52 -0.48 -8.67
CA LEU A 126 8.85 0.30 -7.46
C LEU A 126 9.98 1.30 -7.73
N ALA A 127 11.02 0.89 -8.46
CA ALA A 127 12.10 1.79 -8.86
C ALA A 127 11.60 2.92 -9.78
N TRP A 128 10.73 2.59 -10.73
CA TRP A 128 10.08 3.59 -11.57
C TRP A 128 9.22 4.55 -10.76
N ALA A 129 8.44 4.05 -9.80
CA ALA A 129 7.56 4.87 -8.97
C ALA A 129 8.36 5.83 -8.08
N GLU A 130 9.49 5.39 -7.52
CA GLU A 130 10.41 6.23 -6.74
C GLU A 130 11.05 7.32 -7.62
N ALA A 131 11.56 6.97 -8.80
CA ALA A 131 12.10 7.93 -9.75
C ALA A 131 11.06 8.96 -10.20
N LYS A 132 9.81 8.52 -10.44
CA LYS A 132 8.69 9.39 -10.78
C LYS A 132 8.37 10.38 -9.66
N GLN A 133 8.36 9.94 -8.40
CA GLN A 133 8.15 10.82 -7.25
C GLN A 133 9.27 11.84 -7.09
N SER A 134 10.53 11.42 -7.23
CA SER A 134 11.68 12.32 -7.17
C SER A 134 11.61 13.40 -8.26
N LEU A 135 11.28 13.02 -9.49
CA LEU A 135 11.12 13.98 -10.59
C LEU A 135 9.97 14.95 -10.32
N GLN A 136 8.84 14.47 -9.80
CA GLN A 136 7.71 15.31 -9.47
C GLN A 136 8.04 16.32 -8.37
N ALA A 137 8.85 15.94 -7.39
CA ALA A 137 9.35 16.83 -6.34
C ALA A 137 10.22 17.95 -6.93
N SER A 138 11.18 17.62 -7.79
CA SER A 138 12.01 18.62 -8.47
C SER A 138 11.18 19.58 -9.33
N ILE A 139 10.17 19.08 -10.06
CA ILE A 139 9.28 19.92 -10.86
C ILE A 139 8.51 20.91 -10.00
N ASN A 140 8.02 20.47 -8.84
CA ASN A 140 7.28 21.32 -7.92
C ASN A 140 8.19 22.40 -7.31
N GLU A 141 9.42 22.04 -6.93
CA GLU A 141 10.41 23.00 -6.42
C GLU A 141 10.71 24.11 -7.44
N VAL A 142 10.93 23.75 -8.71
CA VAL A 142 11.13 24.73 -9.79
C VAL A 142 9.90 25.61 -9.99
N ARG A 143 8.69 25.03 -9.94
CA ARG A 143 7.44 25.79 -10.05
C ARG A 143 7.30 26.82 -8.93
N ASP A 144 7.64 26.44 -7.70
CA ASP A 144 7.57 27.33 -6.53
C ASP A 144 8.58 28.48 -6.64
N ILE A 145 9.79 28.21 -7.14
CA ILE A 145 10.80 29.23 -7.43
C ILE A 145 10.27 30.24 -8.47
N LEU A 146 9.66 29.76 -9.55
CA LEU A 146 9.11 30.61 -10.61
C LEU A 146 7.89 31.42 -10.15
N ALA A 147 7.08 30.88 -9.24
CA ALA A 147 5.89 31.56 -8.71
C ALA A 147 6.24 32.67 -7.68
N ALA A 148 7.41 32.61 -7.05
CA ALA A 148 7.86 33.58 -6.05
C ALA A 148 9.33 34.02 -6.25
N PRO A 149 9.65 34.73 -7.36
CA PRO A 149 11.03 35.09 -7.71
C PRO A 149 11.73 35.95 -6.65
N GLU A 150 10.96 36.72 -5.86
CA GLU A 150 11.48 37.62 -4.82
C GLU A 150 12.09 36.88 -3.60
N ARG A 151 11.66 35.65 -3.33
CA ARG A 151 12.21 34.82 -2.24
C ARG A 151 13.65 34.37 -2.49
N VAL A 152 14.09 34.40 -3.76
CA VAL A 152 15.46 34.04 -4.15
C VAL A 152 16.38 35.27 -4.09
N GLN A 153 15.90 36.46 -4.46
CA GLN A 153 16.69 37.70 -4.42
C GLN A 153 17.06 38.13 -3.00
N GLY A 154 16.22 37.87 -2.00
CA GLY A 154 16.51 38.16 -0.60
C GLY A 154 17.71 37.40 -0.01
N LYS A 155 18.11 36.27 -0.62
CA LYS A 155 19.29 35.48 -0.19
C LYS A 155 20.60 35.98 -0.80
N LEU A 156 20.57 36.65 -1.95
CA LEU A 156 21.76 37.20 -2.62
C LEU A 156 22.20 38.56 -2.06
N SER A 157 21.32 39.28 -1.35
CA SER A 157 21.61 40.65 -0.87
C SER A 157 22.32 40.75 0.49
N LYS A 158 22.57 39.62 1.17
CA LYS A 158 23.15 39.63 2.54
C LYS A 158 24.62 39.19 2.63
N GLU A 159 25.28 38.86 1.52
CA GLU A 159 26.71 38.51 1.52
C GLU A 159 27.65 39.65 1.05
N ASP A 160 27.11 40.80 0.62
CA ASP A 160 27.91 41.97 0.22
C ASP A 160 27.64 43.19 1.11
N LYS A 161 28.02 43.17 2.40
CA LYS A 161 28.36 44.37 3.19
C LYS A 161 29.35 44.07 4.31
#